data_AF-A0A969A716-F1
#
_entry.id   AF-A0A969A716-F1
#
_cell.length_a   1.000
_cell.length_b   1.000
_cell.length_c   1.000
_cell.angle_alpha   90.00
_cell.angle_beta   90.00
_cell.angle_gamma   90.00
#
_symmetry.space_group_name_H-M   'P 1'
#
loop_
_entity.id
_entity.type
_entity.pdbx_description
1 polymer ?
#
loop_
_entity_poly.entity_id
_entity_poly.type
_entity_poly.pdbx_seq_one_letter_code
_entity_poly.pdbx_strand_id
1 'polypeptide(L)'
;MTKIHDSENPSQIPQTFEEAVLMIQEFALVEVKKEVEKKQLYFHNYAHAQTVKRRAEIIFNAIEPFWEQICDQPILSDSQRVKQLIDICAASHDIVQEFLPITTPQTARQRESGVSETATINKLINYIKHLNQQFLAQNPELPPLFTQADLQIIKQTISATICLFDDSDNSIYQPDLYNLEQQIILPARIIALADIGGLGIDGIPAYFQEGSLILLEENLDIIPLIKEFISETDCDAEKKESYENLRQRLLERTKFQLSFAKGRYARLNRELEGLPKEVVLVLKEKVFKYLNEQTIQKIEALTPTAANTSLQELIEFFELEKYIYN
;
A
#
# COMPACT_ATOMS: atom_id res chain seq x y z
N MET A 1 2.64 -0.63 -34.68
CA MET A 1 3.77 -1.58 -34.52
C MET A 1 4.97 -0.79 -34.03
N THR A 2 4.99 -0.54 -32.74
CA THR A 2 6.03 0.25 -32.08
C THR A 2 6.97 -0.76 -31.44
N LYS A 3 8.26 -0.69 -31.81
CA LYS A 3 9.29 -1.59 -31.30
C LYS A 3 9.32 -1.48 -29.78
N ILE A 4 8.99 -2.59 -29.13
CA ILE A 4 9.30 -2.84 -27.73
C ILE A 4 10.83 -2.86 -27.69
N HIS A 5 11.42 -1.91 -26.96
CA HIS A 5 12.82 -2.00 -26.62
C HIS A 5 12.98 -3.16 -25.65
N ASP A 6 13.56 -4.25 -26.13
CA ASP A 6 14.16 -5.29 -25.31
C ASP A 6 15.19 -4.61 -24.40
N SER A 7 14.84 -4.36 -23.14
CA SER A 7 15.78 -3.93 -22.11
C SER A 7 16.44 -5.15 -21.49
N GLU A 8 17.16 -5.92 -22.31
CA GLU A 8 18.21 -6.81 -21.84
C GLU A 8 19.53 -6.06 -21.95
N ASN A 9 19.92 -5.34 -20.90
CA ASN A 9 21.30 -4.92 -20.74
C ASN A 9 21.88 -5.55 -19.45
N PRO A 10 22.44 -6.77 -19.53
CA PRO A 10 22.87 -7.52 -18.36
C PRO A 10 24.28 -7.13 -17.87
N SER A 11 24.65 -5.84 -17.88
CA SER A 11 26.09 -5.47 -17.84
C SER A 11 26.54 -4.40 -16.84
N GLN A 12 25.65 -3.74 -16.10
CA GLN A 12 26.09 -2.75 -15.11
C GLN A 12 25.93 -3.29 -13.69
N ILE A 13 27.05 -3.66 -13.07
CA ILE A 13 27.13 -4.03 -11.66
C ILE A 13 27.28 -2.74 -10.84
N PRO A 14 26.45 -2.52 -9.80
CA PRO A 14 26.51 -1.29 -9.02
C PRO A 14 27.85 -1.21 -8.29
N GLN A 15 28.48 -0.05 -8.31
CA GLN A 15 29.77 0.19 -7.64
C GLN A 15 29.58 0.80 -6.25
N THR A 16 28.42 1.39 -5.99
CA THR A 16 28.08 2.02 -4.70
C THR A 16 26.75 1.53 -4.17
N PHE A 17 26.48 1.82 -2.89
CA PHE A 17 25.21 1.50 -2.27
C PHE A 17 24.07 2.29 -2.93
N GLU A 18 24.29 3.57 -3.22
CA GLU A 18 23.37 4.46 -3.92
C GLU A 18 22.96 3.89 -5.29
N GLU A 19 23.93 3.44 -6.08
CA GLU A 19 23.68 2.83 -7.39
C GLU A 19 22.86 1.55 -7.25
N ALA A 20 23.18 0.71 -6.26
CA ALA A 20 22.42 -0.51 -6.01
C ALA A 20 20.98 -0.22 -5.57
N VAL A 21 20.76 0.81 -4.74
CA VAL A 21 19.42 1.27 -4.35
C VAL A 21 18.59 1.63 -5.58
N LEU A 22 19.16 2.38 -6.53
CA LEU A 22 18.48 2.76 -7.78
C LEU A 22 18.15 1.52 -8.62
N MET A 23 19.09 0.58 -8.78
CA MET A 23 18.85 -0.66 -9.52
C MET A 23 17.74 -1.52 -8.87
N ILE A 24 17.68 -1.57 -7.54
CA ILE A 24 16.61 -2.28 -6.82
C ILE A 24 15.25 -1.60 -7.04
N GLN A 25 15.20 -0.27 -7.07
CA GLN A 25 13.96 0.46 -7.36
C GLN A 25 13.49 0.24 -8.80
N GLU A 26 14.41 0.20 -9.76
CA GLU A 26 14.11 -0.16 -11.15
C GLU A 26 13.61 -1.60 -11.29
N PHE A 27 14.25 -2.54 -10.60
CA PHE A 27 13.78 -3.92 -10.51
C PHE A 27 12.36 -3.99 -9.96
N ALA A 28 12.06 -3.28 -8.86
CA ALA A 28 10.73 -3.24 -8.28
C ALA A 28 9.68 -2.68 -9.24
N LEU A 29 10.00 -1.60 -9.96
CA LEU A 29 9.14 -1.03 -11.00
C LEU A 29 8.79 -2.06 -12.09
N VAL A 30 9.78 -2.81 -12.56
CA VAL A 30 9.60 -3.85 -13.59
C VAL A 30 8.70 -4.97 -13.07
N GLU A 31 8.93 -5.44 -11.83
CA GLU A 31 8.13 -6.52 -11.25
C GLU A 31 6.68 -6.10 -10.96
N VAL A 32 6.46 -4.89 -10.46
CA VAL A 32 5.10 -4.35 -10.28
C VAL A 32 4.37 -4.28 -11.62
N LYS A 33 5.00 -3.80 -12.69
CA LYS A 33 4.36 -3.77 -14.03
C LYS A 33 3.92 -5.15 -14.50
N LYS A 34 4.78 -6.17 -14.33
CA LYS A 34 4.44 -7.56 -14.66
C LYS A 34 3.24 -8.05 -13.86
N GLU A 35 3.18 -7.75 -12.57
CA GLU A 35 2.05 -8.14 -11.71
C GLU A 35 0.76 -7.40 -12.10
N VAL A 36 0.82 -6.10 -12.41
CA VAL A 36 -0.34 -5.31 -12.88
C VAL A 36 -0.92 -5.91 -14.15
N GLU A 37 -0.08 -6.19 -15.16
CA GLU A 37 -0.53 -6.76 -16.42
C GLU A 37 -1.11 -8.16 -16.24
N LYS A 38 -0.45 -9.00 -15.44
CA LYS A 38 -0.86 -10.40 -15.22
C LYS A 38 -2.13 -10.52 -14.38
N LYS A 39 -2.30 -9.66 -13.37
CA LYS A 39 -3.32 -9.80 -12.33
C LYS A 39 -4.37 -8.67 -12.34
N GLN A 40 -4.31 -7.75 -13.30
CA GLN A 40 -5.23 -6.61 -13.42
C GLN A 40 -5.32 -5.82 -12.11
N LEU A 41 -4.18 -5.31 -11.64
CA LEU A 41 -4.10 -4.57 -10.38
C LEU A 41 -4.45 -3.09 -10.58
N TYR A 42 -5.59 -2.66 -10.04
CA TYR A 42 -6.05 -1.27 -10.12
C TYR A 42 -5.42 -0.39 -9.04
N PHE A 43 -5.10 -0.95 -7.87
CA PHE A 43 -4.57 -0.22 -6.72
C PHE A 43 -3.10 -0.54 -6.45
N HIS A 44 -2.75 -1.81 -6.20
CA HIS A 44 -1.38 -2.22 -5.82
C HIS A 44 -0.49 -2.22 -7.06
N ASN A 45 -0.18 -1.01 -7.55
CA ASN A 45 0.55 -0.73 -8.78
C ASN A 45 1.64 0.31 -8.53
N TYR A 46 2.33 0.74 -9.59
CA TYR A 46 3.45 1.68 -9.46
C TYR A 46 3.03 3.03 -8.87
N ALA A 47 1.82 3.53 -9.18
CA ALA A 47 1.34 4.80 -8.64
C ALA A 47 1.14 4.71 -7.11
N HIS A 48 0.65 3.57 -6.62
CA HIS A 48 0.57 3.32 -5.19
C HIS A 48 1.96 3.27 -4.54
N ALA A 49 2.91 2.51 -5.09
CA ALA A 49 4.29 2.46 -4.58
C ALA A 49 4.96 3.85 -4.52
N GLN A 50 4.76 4.70 -5.54
CA GLN A 50 5.24 6.09 -5.52
C GLN A 50 4.56 6.94 -4.45
N THR A 51 3.29 6.71 -4.21
CA THR A 51 2.51 7.41 -3.18
C THR A 51 2.99 7.01 -1.79
N VAL A 52 3.22 5.72 -1.53
CA VAL A 52 3.82 5.23 -0.28
C VAL A 52 5.22 5.80 -0.09
N LYS A 53 6.06 5.84 -1.13
CA LYS A 53 7.39 6.48 -1.05
C LYS A 53 7.31 7.93 -0.64
N ARG A 54 6.46 8.73 -1.29
CA ARG A 54 6.27 10.15 -0.92
C ARG A 54 5.77 10.30 0.52
N ARG A 55 4.82 9.48 0.96
CA ARG A 55 4.32 9.50 2.35
C ARG A 55 5.42 9.15 3.35
N ALA A 56 6.22 8.13 3.04
CA ALA A 56 7.38 7.73 3.85
C ALA A 56 8.40 8.87 3.96
N GLU A 57 8.69 9.58 2.86
CA GLU A 57 9.56 10.77 2.86
C GLU A 57 8.98 11.89 3.74
N ILE A 58 7.67 12.16 3.67
CA ILE A 58 7.01 13.15 4.55
C ILE A 58 7.17 12.77 6.03
N ILE A 59 6.93 11.50 6.38
CA ILE A 59 7.10 11.01 7.75
C ILE A 59 8.56 11.13 8.17
N PHE A 60 9.50 10.64 7.35
CA PHE A 60 10.94 10.67 7.63
C PHE A 60 11.43 12.10 7.88
N ASN A 61 11.13 13.04 6.99
CA ASN A 61 11.54 14.44 7.12
C ASN A 61 10.95 15.11 8.38
N ALA A 62 9.78 14.68 8.84
CA ALA A 62 9.17 15.22 10.04
C ALA A 62 9.87 14.73 11.33
N ILE A 63 10.45 13.53 11.31
CA ILE A 63 11.09 12.92 12.48
C ILE A 63 12.61 13.00 12.45
N GLU A 64 13.23 13.25 11.29
CA GLU A 64 14.67 13.36 11.10
C GLU A 64 15.34 14.34 12.10
N PRO A 65 14.75 15.51 12.44
CA PRO A 65 15.33 16.39 13.46
C PRO A 65 15.45 15.75 14.86
N PHE A 66 14.73 14.65 15.11
CA PHE A 66 14.72 13.90 16.36
C PHE A 66 15.46 12.57 16.24
N TRP A 67 16.16 12.30 15.13
CA TRP A 67 16.73 10.99 14.81
C TRP A 67 17.59 10.41 15.94
N GLU A 68 18.50 11.22 16.50
CA GLU A 68 19.38 10.81 17.61
C GLU A 68 18.62 10.45 18.89
N GLN A 69 17.43 11.03 19.11
CA GLN A 69 16.59 10.75 20.27
C GLN A 69 15.75 9.48 20.10
N ILE A 70 15.40 9.11 18.86
CA ILE A 70 14.51 7.98 18.56
C ILE A 70 15.25 6.72 18.14
N CYS A 71 16.52 6.83 17.75
CA CYS A 71 17.34 5.71 17.30
C CYS A 71 18.35 5.28 18.36
N ASP A 72 17.89 4.44 19.29
CA ASP A 72 18.77 3.83 20.30
C ASP A 72 19.59 2.63 19.75
N GLN A 73 19.28 2.17 18.53
CA GLN A 73 19.94 1.02 17.92
C GLN A 73 21.14 1.44 17.07
N PRO A 74 22.36 0.91 17.30
CA PRO A 74 23.55 1.26 16.52
C PRO A 74 23.42 1.03 15.01
N ILE A 75 22.62 0.04 14.61
CA ILE A 75 22.34 -0.27 13.21
C ILE A 75 21.57 0.84 12.48
N LEU A 76 20.89 1.74 13.22
CA LEU A 76 20.09 2.84 12.69
C LEU A 76 20.79 4.21 12.84
N SER A 77 22.07 4.23 13.22
CA SER A 77 22.80 5.49 13.46
C SER A 77 23.05 6.31 12.19
N ASP A 78 23.12 5.65 11.03
CA ASP A 78 23.25 6.29 9.73
C ASP A 78 21.85 6.57 9.13
N SER A 79 21.34 7.78 9.38
CA SER A 79 20.02 8.18 8.90
C SER A 79 19.91 8.17 7.37
N GLN A 80 21.00 8.45 6.65
CA GLN A 80 21.00 8.46 5.18
C GLN A 80 20.86 7.04 4.63
N ARG A 81 21.64 6.10 5.18
CA ARG A 81 21.51 4.68 4.80
C ARG A 81 20.11 4.16 5.12
N VAL A 82 19.57 4.51 6.28
CA VAL A 82 18.21 4.09 6.66
C VAL A 82 17.16 4.69 5.73
N LYS A 83 17.29 5.96 5.34
CA LYS A 83 16.40 6.57 4.33
C LYS A 83 16.41 5.79 3.03
N GLN A 84 17.58 5.37 2.54
CA GLN A 84 17.70 4.56 1.33
C GLN A 84 17.06 3.17 1.48
N LEU A 85 17.11 2.56 2.67
CA LEU A 85 16.39 1.30 2.95
C LEU A 85 14.86 1.50 2.96
N ILE A 86 14.38 2.61 3.53
CA ILE A 86 12.95 3.01 3.47
C ILE A 86 12.55 3.19 2.00
N ASP A 87 13.37 3.87 1.20
CA ASP A 87 13.14 4.10 -0.22
C ASP A 87 13.07 2.79 -1.03
N ILE A 88 13.84 1.76 -0.65
CA ILE A 88 13.74 0.41 -1.22
C ILE A 88 12.40 -0.23 -0.82
N CYS A 89 12.07 -0.21 0.47
CA CYS A 89 10.87 -0.87 0.97
C CYS A 89 9.59 -0.25 0.39
N ALA A 90 9.51 1.08 0.34
CA ALA A 90 8.38 1.79 -0.26
C ALA A 90 8.19 1.42 -1.74
N ALA A 91 9.28 1.32 -2.50
CA ALA A 91 9.22 0.95 -3.91
C ALA A 91 8.83 -0.52 -4.15
N SER A 92 9.07 -1.40 -3.16
CA SER A 92 9.05 -2.85 -3.36
C SER A 92 8.01 -3.63 -2.56
N HIS A 93 7.38 -3.06 -1.54
CA HIS A 93 6.48 -3.78 -0.62
C HIS A 93 5.36 -4.57 -1.34
N ASP A 94 4.93 -4.11 -2.53
CA ASP A 94 3.88 -4.71 -3.35
C ASP A 94 4.35 -5.36 -4.67
N ILE A 95 5.63 -5.73 -4.82
CA ILE A 95 6.12 -6.34 -6.08
C ILE A 95 5.55 -7.75 -6.37
N VAL A 96 4.77 -8.32 -5.44
CA VAL A 96 4.01 -9.56 -5.60
C VAL A 96 2.64 -9.40 -4.92
N GLN A 97 1.56 -9.80 -5.61
CA GLN A 97 0.20 -9.85 -5.05
C GLN A 97 -0.42 -11.24 -5.21
N GLU A 98 -0.46 -12.06 -4.16
CA GLU A 98 -1.05 -13.40 -4.23
C GLU A 98 -2.54 -13.40 -3.85
N PHE A 99 -3.37 -13.91 -4.76
CA PHE A 99 -4.81 -14.07 -4.55
C PHE A 99 -5.17 -15.56 -4.44
N LEU A 100 -6.14 -15.86 -3.58
CA LEU A 100 -6.76 -17.18 -3.55
C LEU A 100 -7.51 -17.45 -4.87
N PRO A 101 -7.60 -18.71 -5.31
CA PRO A 101 -8.38 -19.06 -6.48
C PRO A 101 -9.84 -18.62 -6.36
N ILE A 102 -10.36 -17.96 -7.40
CA ILE A 102 -11.77 -17.58 -7.47
C ILE A 102 -12.59 -18.85 -7.72
N THR A 103 -13.52 -19.16 -6.82
CA THR A 103 -14.38 -20.35 -6.89
C THR A 103 -15.77 -20.06 -7.46
N THR A 104 -16.20 -18.80 -7.46
CA THR A 104 -17.51 -18.35 -7.91
C THR A 104 -17.41 -17.09 -8.77
N PRO A 105 -18.21 -16.95 -9.84
CA PRO A 105 -18.35 -15.67 -10.53
C PRO A 105 -18.86 -14.58 -9.59
N GLN A 106 -18.52 -13.31 -9.89
CA GLN A 106 -19.05 -12.13 -9.18
C GLN A 106 -18.75 -12.07 -7.67
N THR A 107 -17.65 -12.66 -7.24
CA THR A 107 -17.13 -12.52 -5.87
C THR A 107 -15.82 -11.77 -5.84
N ALA A 108 -15.61 -11.02 -4.75
CA ALA A 108 -14.35 -10.36 -4.49
C ALA A 108 -13.20 -11.38 -4.40
N ARG A 109 -12.06 -11.04 -5.01
CA ARG A 109 -10.78 -11.73 -4.80
C ARG A 109 -10.40 -11.65 -3.32
N GLN A 110 -9.84 -12.73 -2.81
CA GLN A 110 -9.35 -12.81 -1.43
C GLN A 110 -7.84 -13.01 -1.42
N ARG A 111 -7.21 -12.54 -0.35
CA ARG A 111 -5.78 -12.70 -0.07
C ARG A 111 -5.61 -13.39 1.28
N GLU A 112 -4.59 -14.22 1.40
CA GLU A 112 -4.17 -14.75 2.68
C GLU A 112 -3.17 -13.79 3.33
N SER A 113 -3.39 -13.43 4.59
CA SER A 113 -2.58 -12.43 5.28
C SER A 113 -1.11 -12.86 5.34
N GLY A 114 -0.21 -11.95 4.95
CA GLY A 114 1.24 -12.18 4.99
C GLY A 114 1.82 -12.97 3.82
N VAL A 115 1.00 -13.55 2.94
CA VAL A 115 1.51 -14.37 1.81
C VAL A 115 2.16 -13.49 0.75
N SER A 116 1.52 -12.40 0.35
CA SER A 116 2.07 -11.43 -0.62
C SER A 116 3.37 -10.82 -0.11
N GLU A 117 3.38 -10.36 1.14
CA GLU A 117 4.52 -9.72 1.78
C GLU A 117 5.70 -10.69 1.91
N THR A 118 5.43 -11.94 2.30
CA THR A 118 6.46 -13.00 2.35
C THR A 118 7.05 -13.28 0.97
N ALA A 119 6.21 -13.34 -0.07
CA ALA A 119 6.64 -13.55 -1.44
C ALA A 119 7.48 -12.37 -1.96
N THR A 120 7.04 -11.13 -1.71
CA THR A 120 7.79 -9.90 -1.97
C THR A 120 9.16 -9.94 -1.30
N ILE A 121 9.21 -10.21 0.00
CA ILE A 121 10.45 -10.29 0.78
C ILE A 121 11.42 -11.29 0.16
N ASN A 122 10.95 -12.51 -0.12
CA ASN A 122 11.80 -13.55 -0.68
C ASN A 122 12.37 -13.13 -2.04
N LYS A 123 11.53 -12.57 -2.91
CA LYS A 123 11.92 -12.12 -4.25
C LYS A 123 12.94 -10.99 -4.20
N LEU A 124 12.69 -9.97 -3.40
CA LEU A 124 13.57 -8.82 -3.23
C LEU A 124 14.92 -9.21 -2.61
N ILE A 125 14.90 -9.98 -1.52
CA ILE A 125 16.14 -10.40 -0.84
C ILE A 125 17.00 -11.29 -1.74
N ASN A 126 16.39 -12.14 -2.56
CA ASN A 126 17.14 -12.93 -3.54
C ASN A 126 17.80 -12.05 -4.60
N TYR A 127 17.12 -11.01 -5.10
CA TYR A 127 17.70 -10.04 -6.01
C TYR A 127 18.87 -9.27 -5.38
N ILE A 128 18.71 -8.77 -4.15
CA ILE A 128 19.77 -8.06 -3.43
C ILE A 128 20.98 -8.96 -3.16
N LYS A 129 20.76 -10.23 -2.80
CA LYS A 129 21.85 -11.20 -2.64
C LYS A 129 22.59 -11.45 -3.95
N HIS A 130 21.89 -11.50 -5.06
CA HIS A 130 22.50 -11.64 -6.38
C HIS A 130 23.38 -10.41 -6.71
N LEU A 131 22.88 -9.20 -6.47
CA LEU A 131 23.67 -7.96 -6.65
C LEU A 131 24.93 -7.96 -5.78
N ASN A 132 24.81 -8.32 -4.49
CA ASN A 132 25.96 -8.45 -3.60
C ASN A 132 26.99 -9.47 -4.11
N GLN A 133 26.54 -10.62 -4.63
CA GLN A 133 27.44 -11.65 -5.20
C GLN A 133 28.19 -11.12 -6.42
N GLN A 134 27.50 -10.42 -7.33
CA GLN A 134 28.10 -9.82 -8.51
C GLN A 134 29.11 -8.72 -8.14
N PHE A 135 28.77 -7.86 -7.18
CA PHE A 135 29.67 -6.81 -6.68
C PHE A 135 30.95 -7.40 -6.06
N LEU A 136 30.82 -8.39 -5.17
CA LEU A 136 31.96 -9.02 -4.50
C LEU A 136 32.85 -9.81 -5.45
N ALA A 137 32.29 -10.39 -6.53
CA ALA A 137 33.09 -11.04 -7.56
C ALA A 137 34.03 -10.07 -8.29
N GLN A 138 33.65 -8.79 -8.40
CA GLN A 138 34.48 -7.72 -8.96
C GLN A 138 35.34 -7.01 -7.92
N ASN A 139 34.92 -7.03 -6.65
CA ASN A 139 35.53 -6.29 -5.55
C ASN A 139 35.74 -7.20 -4.32
N PRO A 140 36.60 -8.23 -4.39
CA PRO A 140 36.72 -9.25 -3.34
C PRO A 140 37.23 -8.73 -1.99
N GLU A 141 37.92 -7.58 -1.98
CA GLU A 141 38.48 -6.94 -0.78
C GLU A 141 37.48 -5.97 -0.10
N LEU A 142 36.33 -5.70 -0.72
CA LEU A 142 35.32 -4.78 -0.19
C LEU A 142 34.20 -5.54 0.55
N PRO A 143 33.55 -4.93 1.54
CA PRO A 143 32.34 -5.49 2.14
C PRO A 143 31.17 -5.50 1.13
N PRO A 144 30.14 -6.34 1.32
CA PRO A 144 28.95 -6.31 0.47
C PRO A 144 28.23 -4.97 0.56
N LEU A 145 27.58 -4.55 -0.54
CA LEU A 145 26.79 -3.32 -0.58
C LEU A 145 25.66 -3.33 0.46
N PHE A 146 25.02 -4.49 0.64
CA PHE A 146 24.03 -4.73 1.68
C PHE A 146 24.53 -5.75 2.70
N THR A 147 24.53 -5.37 3.97
CA THR A 147 24.84 -6.23 5.11
C THR A 147 23.65 -7.10 5.50
N GLN A 148 23.86 -8.10 6.34
CA GLN A 148 22.74 -8.89 6.90
C GLN A 148 21.79 -8.02 7.73
N ALA A 149 22.34 -7.01 8.38
CA ALA A 149 21.60 -6.01 9.13
C ALA A 149 20.56 -5.28 8.24
N ASP A 150 20.99 -4.80 7.07
CA ASP A 150 20.10 -4.15 6.10
C ASP A 150 19.00 -5.08 5.60
N LEU A 151 19.34 -6.35 5.32
CA LEU A 151 18.37 -7.35 4.88
C LEU A 151 17.32 -7.64 5.96
N GLN A 152 17.68 -7.58 7.25
CA GLN A 152 16.70 -7.73 8.33
C GLN A 152 15.80 -6.50 8.47
N ILE A 153 16.36 -5.29 8.31
CA ILE A 153 15.55 -4.06 8.27
C ILE A 153 14.52 -4.15 7.14
N ILE A 154 14.93 -4.54 5.93
CA ILE A 154 14.02 -4.68 4.78
C ILE A 154 12.91 -5.69 5.08
N LYS A 155 13.26 -6.86 5.63
CA LYS A 155 12.29 -7.91 5.99
C LYS A 155 11.26 -7.39 6.98
N GLN A 156 11.71 -6.85 8.12
CA GLN A 156 10.83 -6.34 9.16
C GLN A 156 9.96 -5.18 8.65
N THR A 157 10.53 -4.35 7.78
CA THR A 157 9.82 -3.19 7.22
C THR A 157 8.68 -3.59 6.29
N ILE A 158 8.91 -4.57 5.41
CA ILE A 158 7.84 -5.08 4.53
C ILE A 158 6.86 -5.95 5.32
N SER A 159 7.31 -6.75 6.29
CA SER A 159 6.39 -7.51 7.15
C SER A 159 5.44 -6.61 7.95
N ALA A 160 5.87 -5.42 8.34
CA ALA A 160 5.02 -4.49 9.07
C ALA A 160 3.85 -3.91 8.24
N THR A 161 3.83 -4.09 6.91
CA THR A 161 2.69 -3.68 6.07
C THR A 161 1.55 -4.70 6.06
N ILE A 162 1.78 -5.90 6.62
CA ILE A 162 0.77 -6.96 6.69
C ILE A 162 -0.48 -6.42 7.39
N CYS A 163 -1.61 -6.53 6.72
CA CYS A 163 -2.88 -6.08 7.23
C CYS A 163 -3.70 -7.24 7.82
N LEU A 164 -4.40 -6.95 8.91
CA LEU A 164 -5.42 -7.80 9.52
C LEU A 164 -6.74 -7.05 9.59
N PHE A 165 -7.84 -7.80 9.54
CA PHE A 165 -9.18 -7.28 9.74
C PHE A 165 -9.53 -7.32 11.23
N ASP A 166 -10.17 -6.27 11.72
CA ASP A 166 -10.72 -6.21 13.08
C ASP A 166 -12.25 -6.15 12.99
N ASP A 167 -12.90 -7.22 13.44
CA ASP A 167 -14.35 -7.35 13.44
C ASP A 167 -15.04 -6.32 14.37
N SER A 168 -14.34 -5.79 15.37
CA SER A 168 -14.93 -4.91 16.38
C SER A 168 -15.23 -3.50 15.86
N ASP A 169 -14.36 -2.97 14.98
CA ASP A 169 -14.57 -1.67 14.32
C ASP A 169 -14.76 -1.79 12.80
N ASN A 170 -14.89 -3.03 12.28
CA ASN A 170 -15.13 -3.33 10.87
C ASN A 170 -14.10 -2.64 9.96
N SER A 171 -12.82 -2.76 10.34
CA SER A 171 -11.71 -1.97 9.80
C SER A 171 -10.47 -2.85 9.62
N ILE A 172 -9.47 -2.32 8.91
CA ILE A 172 -8.17 -2.94 8.73
C ILE A 172 -7.13 -2.23 9.60
N TYR A 173 -6.17 -2.98 10.13
CA TYR A 173 -5.02 -2.47 10.87
C TYR A 173 -3.76 -3.29 10.57
N GLN A 174 -2.58 -2.70 10.83
CA GLN A 174 -1.29 -3.38 10.73
C GLN A 174 -0.81 -3.73 12.16
N PRO A 175 -0.78 -5.02 12.55
CA PRO A 175 -0.59 -5.44 13.95
C PRO A 175 0.75 -5.01 14.53
N ASP A 176 1.81 -4.92 13.72
CA ASP A 176 3.15 -4.53 14.19
C ASP A 176 3.19 -3.11 14.76
N LEU A 177 2.28 -2.21 14.35
CA LEU A 177 2.14 -0.87 14.93
C LEU A 177 1.65 -0.89 16.40
N TYR A 178 1.14 -2.03 16.89
CA TYR A 178 0.54 -2.18 18.21
C TYR A 178 1.33 -3.16 19.11
N ASN A 179 2.38 -3.77 18.59
CA ASN A 179 3.18 -4.73 19.33
C ASN A 179 4.18 -4.03 20.27
N LEU A 180 3.73 -3.70 21.47
CA LEU A 180 4.53 -3.03 22.49
C LEU A 180 5.68 -3.91 23.03
N GLU A 181 5.56 -5.24 22.93
CA GLU A 181 6.56 -6.17 23.45
C GLU A 181 7.78 -6.26 22.53
N GLN A 182 7.58 -6.21 21.21
CA GLN A 182 8.66 -6.38 20.23
C GLN A 182 9.17 -5.07 19.60
N GLN A 183 8.67 -3.91 20.05
CA GLN A 183 9.01 -2.56 19.57
C GLN A 183 9.38 -2.51 18.07
N ILE A 184 8.38 -2.24 17.23
CA ILE A 184 8.57 -2.04 15.79
C ILE A 184 9.74 -1.08 15.52
N ILE A 185 10.66 -1.51 14.65
CA ILE A 185 11.80 -0.68 14.26
C ILE A 185 11.32 0.55 13.49
N LEU A 186 12.07 1.64 13.60
CA LEU A 186 11.64 2.92 13.02
C LEU A 186 11.35 2.87 11.51
N PRO A 187 12.18 2.23 10.65
CA PRO A 187 11.89 2.10 9.22
C PRO A 187 10.56 1.37 8.95
N ALA A 188 10.30 0.30 9.70
CA ALA A 188 9.06 -0.47 9.62
C ALA A 188 7.84 0.36 9.99
N ARG A 189 7.93 1.14 11.07
CA ARG A 189 6.87 2.07 11.47
C ARG A 189 6.59 3.12 10.40
N ILE A 190 7.64 3.69 9.78
CA ILE A 190 7.49 4.70 8.73
C ILE A 190 6.74 4.12 7.53
N ILE A 191 7.14 2.95 7.05
CA ILE A 191 6.52 2.32 5.87
C ILE A 191 5.10 1.86 6.17
N ALA A 192 4.87 1.20 7.31
CA ALA A 192 3.53 0.78 7.73
C ALA A 192 2.57 1.99 7.75
N LEU A 193 2.94 3.08 8.44
CA LEU A 193 2.14 4.31 8.50
C LEU A 193 1.96 5.00 7.14
N ALA A 194 2.97 4.93 6.25
CA ALA A 194 2.88 5.49 4.90
C ALA A 194 1.89 4.71 4.02
N ASP A 195 1.91 3.39 4.13
CA ASP A 195 1.04 2.47 3.38
C ASP A 195 -0.45 2.76 3.67
N ILE A 196 -0.84 2.78 4.94
CA ILE A 196 -2.22 3.13 5.37
C ILE A 196 -2.43 4.64 5.59
N GLY A 197 -1.57 5.46 5.00
CA GLY A 197 -1.47 6.91 5.24
C GLY A 197 -2.39 7.78 4.39
N GLY A 198 -3.15 7.21 3.45
CA GLY A 198 -3.90 7.98 2.45
C GLY A 198 -4.84 9.02 3.02
N LEU A 199 -5.69 8.63 3.97
CA LEU A 199 -6.57 9.60 4.63
C LEU A 199 -5.78 10.64 5.43
N GLY A 200 -4.84 10.20 6.27
CA GLY A 200 -4.21 11.08 7.25
C GLY A 200 -3.23 12.08 6.67
N ILE A 201 -2.55 11.71 5.59
CA ILE A 201 -1.49 12.50 4.96
C ILE A 201 -2.02 13.26 3.75
N ASP A 202 -2.86 12.63 2.92
CA ASP A 202 -3.30 13.21 1.64
C ASP A 202 -4.73 13.72 1.66
N GLY A 203 -5.55 13.29 2.62
CA GLY A 203 -6.90 13.77 2.84
C GLY A 203 -7.97 13.04 2.02
N ILE A 204 -9.18 13.60 2.06
CA ILE A 204 -10.42 12.96 1.57
C ILE A 204 -10.37 12.56 0.08
N PRO A 205 -9.90 13.40 -0.87
CA PRO A 205 -9.91 13.03 -2.28
C PRO A 205 -9.07 11.79 -2.58
N ALA A 206 -7.85 11.73 -2.02
CA ALA A 206 -6.99 10.57 -2.16
C ALA A 206 -7.64 9.34 -1.51
N TYR A 207 -8.19 9.50 -0.31
CA TYR A 207 -8.87 8.42 0.41
C TYR A 207 -10.00 7.77 -0.40
N PHE A 208 -10.90 8.56 -1.00
CA PHE A 208 -11.97 7.99 -1.83
C PHE A 208 -11.44 7.38 -3.13
N GLN A 209 -10.45 8.01 -3.77
CA GLN A 209 -9.84 7.47 -4.97
C GLN A 209 -9.20 6.10 -4.73
N GLU A 210 -8.38 5.96 -3.69
CA GLU A 210 -7.76 4.69 -3.30
C GLU A 210 -8.84 3.64 -2.99
N GLY A 211 -9.88 4.07 -2.28
CA GLY A 211 -11.03 3.25 -1.97
C GLY A 211 -11.75 2.66 -3.20
N SER A 212 -11.93 3.45 -4.27
CA SER A 212 -12.46 2.99 -5.56
C SER A 212 -11.51 2.03 -6.28
N LEU A 213 -10.20 2.32 -6.28
CA LEU A 213 -9.20 1.47 -6.93
C LEU A 213 -9.10 0.10 -6.27
N ILE A 214 -9.14 0.04 -4.93
CA ILE A 214 -9.13 -1.24 -4.20
C ILE A 214 -10.42 -2.02 -4.49
N LEU A 215 -11.58 -1.36 -4.52
CA LEU A 215 -12.84 -2.00 -4.88
C LEU A 215 -12.75 -2.68 -6.27
N LEU A 216 -12.25 -1.96 -7.27
CA LEU A 216 -12.09 -2.49 -8.63
C LEU A 216 -11.07 -3.61 -8.69
N GLU A 217 -9.98 -3.49 -7.95
CA GLU A 217 -9.00 -4.55 -7.87
C GLU A 217 -9.61 -5.81 -7.25
N GLU A 218 -10.33 -5.70 -6.15
CA GLU A 218 -10.95 -6.85 -5.51
C GLU A 218 -12.05 -7.46 -6.39
N ASN A 219 -12.70 -6.68 -7.26
CA ASN A 219 -13.92 -7.09 -7.96
C ASN A 219 -13.83 -6.85 -9.47
N LEU A 220 -13.14 -7.74 -10.18
CA LEU A 220 -12.88 -7.62 -11.63
C LEU A 220 -14.13 -7.63 -12.51
N ASP A 221 -15.25 -8.13 -11.98
CA ASP A 221 -16.54 -8.20 -12.67
C ASP A 221 -17.34 -6.88 -12.66
N ILE A 222 -16.98 -5.91 -11.81
CA ILE A 222 -17.74 -4.66 -11.66
C ILE A 222 -17.79 -3.84 -12.96
N ILE A 223 -16.66 -3.66 -13.64
CA ILE A 223 -16.63 -2.85 -14.88
C ILE A 223 -17.51 -3.45 -15.98
N PRO A 224 -17.42 -4.76 -16.29
CA PRO A 224 -18.38 -5.41 -17.18
C PRO A 224 -19.85 -5.21 -16.78
N LEU A 225 -20.19 -5.37 -15.51
CA LEU A 225 -21.58 -5.24 -15.04
C LEU A 225 -22.11 -3.80 -15.18
N ILE A 226 -21.28 -2.80 -14.90
CA ILE A 226 -21.67 -1.39 -15.05
C ILE A 226 -21.84 -1.04 -16.54
N LYS A 227 -20.95 -1.54 -17.41
CA LYS A 227 -21.09 -1.38 -18.87
C LYS A 227 -22.45 -1.87 -19.35
N GLU A 228 -22.84 -3.06 -18.92
CA GLU A 228 -24.14 -3.65 -19.24
C GLU A 228 -25.28 -2.76 -18.70
N PHE A 229 -25.26 -2.42 -17.41
CA PHE A 229 -26.28 -1.59 -16.76
C PHE A 229 -26.53 -0.25 -17.47
N ILE A 230 -25.47 0.44 -17.92
CA ILE A 230 -25.59 1.75 -18.57
C ILE A 230 -26.09 1.63 -20.02
N SER A 231 -25.78 0.53 -20.70
CA SER A 231 -26.06 0.36 -22.13
C SER A 231 -27.45 -0.18 -22.46
N GLU A 232 -28.15 -0.75 -21.48
CA GLU A 232 -29.40 -1.44 -21.72
C GLU A 232 -30.65 -0.63 -21.35
N THR A 233 -31.66 -0.71 -22.22
CA THR A 233 -32.97 -0.06 -22.00
C THR A 233 -34.04 -1.01 -21.47
N ASP A 234 -33.78 -2.33 -21.42
CA ASP A 234 -34.77 -3.34 -21.02
C ASP A 234 -34.12 -4.41 -20.14
N CYS A 235 -34.65 -4.61 -18.93
CA CYS A 235 -34.03 -5.43 -17.89
C CYS A 235 -34.91 -6.65 -17.55
N ASP A 236 -34.45 -7.85 -17.93
CA ASP A 236 -35.06 -9.10 -17.52
C ASP A 236 -34.83 -9.41 -16.03
N ALA A 237 -35.42 -10.50 -15.53
CA ALA A 237 -35.37 -10.83 -14.11
C ALA A 237 -33.97 -11.21 -13.60
N GLU A 238 -33.15 -11.87 -14.41
CA GLU A 238 -31.79 -12.31 -14.04
C GLU A 238 -30.84 -11.12 -13.94
N LYS A 239 -31.00 -10.14 -14.83
CA LYS A 239 -30.23 -8.88 -14.79
C LYS A 239 -30.59 -8.03 -13.58
N LYS A 240 -31.87 -7.98 -13.20
CA LYS A 240 -32.30 -7.28 -11.97
C LYS A 240 -31.63 -7.85 -10.73
N GLU A 241 -31.50 -9.17 -10.63
CA GLU A 241 -30.80 -9.81 -9.52
C GLU A 241 -29.30 -9.46 -9.54
N SER A 242 -28.66 -9.49 -10.71
CA SER A 242 -27.24 -9.12 -10.87
C SER A 242 -26.98 -7.65 -10.49
N TYR A 243 -27.84 -6.72 -10.90
CA TYR A 243 -27.71 -5.31 -10.55
C TYR A 243 -28.00 -5.02 -9.09
N GLU A 244 -28.94 -5.75 -8.47
CA GLU A 244 -29.15 -5.66 -7.03
C GLU A 244 -27.96 -6.23 -6.25
N ASN A 245 -27.36 -7.33 -6.70
CA ASN A 245 -26.12 -7.86 -6.10
C ASN A 245 -24.97 -6.84 -6.18
N LEU A 246 -24.78 -6.23 -7.36
CA LEU A 246 -23.79 -5.15 -7.54
C LEU A 246 -24.07 -3.98 -6.59
N ARG A 247 -25.33 -3.53 -6.50
CA ARG A 247 -25.74 -2.45 -5.59
C ARG A 247 -25.38 -2.76 -4.14
N GLN A 248 -25.67 -3.98 -3.67
CA GLN A 248 -25.36 -4.39 -2.31
C GLN A 248 -23.86 -4.42 -2.05
N ARG A 249 -23.06 -4.98 -2.97
CA ARG A 249 -21.59 -5.00 -2.85
C ARG A 249 -20.99 -3.60 -2.78
N LEU A 250 -21.46 -2.68 -3.63
CA LEU A 250 -21.04 -1.28 -3.59
C LEU A 250 -21.44 -0.60 -2.28
N LEU A 251 -22.67 -0.83 -1.79
CA LEU A 251 -23.15 -0.28 -0.52
C LEU A 251 -22.41 -0.84 0.70
N GLU A 252 -22.07 -2.13 0.70
CA GLU A 252 -21.21 -2.72 1.72
C GLU A 252 -19.83 -2.08 1.71
N ARG A 253 -19.29 -1.81 0.52
CA ARG A 253 -18.01 -1.12 0.37
C ARG A 253 -18.04 0.30 0.91
N THR A 254 -19.11 1.08 0.70
CA THR A 254 -19.20 2.44 1.27
C THR A 254 -19.23 2.41 2.80
N LYS A 255 -19.97 1.46 3.39
CA LYS A 255 -19.99 1.25 4.85
C LYS A 255 -18.63 0.84 5.39
N PHE A 256 -17.93 -0.06 4.69
CA PHE A 256 -16.57 -0.45 5.04
C PHE A 256 -15.61 0.75 4.99
N GLN A 257 -15.65 1.56 3.93
CA GLN A 257 -14.83 2.78 3.87
C GLN A 257 -15.10 3.70 5.07
N LEU A 258 -16.37 4.02 5.36
CA LEU A 258 -16.68 4.85 6.53
C LEU A 258 -16.12 4.25 7.84
N SER A 259 -16.26 2.94 8.02
CA SER A 259 -15.71 2.21 9.18
C SER A 259 -14.19 2.31 9.23
N PHE A 260 -13.52 2.11 8.10
CA PHE A 260 -12.06 2.22 7.98
C PHE A 260 -11.57 3.63 8.32
N ALA A 261 -12.22 4.69 7.81
CA ALA A 261 -11.85 6.07 8.15
C ALA A 261 -11.97 6.34 9.66
N LYS A 262 -13.07 5.90 10.30
CA LYS A 262 -13.28 6.02 11.74
C LYS A 262 -12.24 5.22 12.53
N GLY A 263 -11.95 3.98 12.11
CA GLY A 263 -10.94 3.12 12.70
C GLY A 263 -9.54 3.74 12.64
N ARG A 264 -9.13 4.28 11.47
CA ARG A 264 -7.85 5.00 11.32
C ARG A 264 -7.73 6.16 12.30
N TYR A 265 -8.77 6.98 12.42
CA TYR A 265 -8.78 8.10 13.38
C TYR A 265 -8.67 7.63 14.83
N ALA A 266 -9.43 6.61 15.22
CA ALA A 266 -9.42 6.08 16.58
C ALA A 266 -8.08 5.41 16.97
N ARG A 267 -7.34 4.90 15.99
CA ARG A 267 -6.13 4.10 16.20
C ARG A 267 -4.83 4.90 16.23
N LEU A 268 -4.78 6.08 15.60
CA LEU A 268 -3.55 6.84 15.41
C LEU A 268 -2.70 7.00 16.69
N ASN A 269 -3.32 7.28 17.85
CA ASN A 269 -2.57 7.44 19.10
C ASN A 269 -1.82 6.16 19.51
N ARG A 270 -2.41 4.98 19.27
CA ARG A 270 -1.79 3.68 19.59
C ARG A 270 -0.69 3.34 18.58
N GLU A 271 -0.87 3.69 17.31
CA GLU A 271 0.13 3.45 16.27
C GLU A 271 1.41 4.26 16.45
N LEU A 272 1.30 5.40 17.14
CA LEU A 272 2.42 6.28 17.49
C LEU A 272 2.99 5.97 18.90
N GLU A 273 2.46 4.97 19.60
CA GLU A 273 2.91 4.62 20.93
C GLU A 273 4.37 4.14 20.94
N GLY A 274 5.12 4.51 21.98
CA GLY A 274 6.55 4.26 22.09
C GLY A 274 7.45 5.30 21.43
N LEU A 275 6.92 6.27 20.68
CA LEU A 275 7.69 7.44 20.24
C LEU A 275 7.77 8.52 21.35
N PRO A 276 8.82 9.35 21.37
CA PRO A 276 8.87 10.53 22.24
C PRO A 276 7.68 11.47 21.98
N LYS A 277 7.19 12.11 23.04
CA LYS A 277 5.99 12.98 22.98
C LYS A 277 6.11 14.08 21.91
N GLU A 278 7.28 14.68 21.77
CA GLU A 278 7.54 15.75 20.79
C GLU A 278 7.41 15.23 19.35
N VAL A 279 7.90 14.01 19.09
CA VAL A 279 7.78 13.34 17.79
C VAL A 279 6.32 13.00 17.49
N VAL A 280 5.57 12.49 18.47
CA VAL A 280 4.13 12.22 18.34
C VAL A 280 3.36 13.50 17.97
N LEU A 281 3.65 14.62 18.64
CA LEU A 281 3.02 15.90 18.35
C LEU A 281 3.32 16.35 16.91
N VAL A 282 4.58 16.30 16.48
CA VAL A 282 4.99 16.68 15.12
C VAL A 282 4.30 15.80 14.07
N LEU A 283 4.24 14.49 14.28
CA LEU A 283 3.56 13.57 13.38
C LEU A 283 2.07 13.87 13.28
N LYS A 284 1.38 14.13 14.40
CA LYS A 284 -0.05 14.45 14.38
C LYS A 284 -0.36 15.80 13.72
N GLU A 285 0.44 16.83 13.98
CA GLU A 285 0.17 18.19 13.51
C GLU A 285 0.62 18.42 12.06
N LYS A 286 1.75 17.82 11.66
CA LYS A 286 2.36 18.10 10.35
C LYS A 286 2.12 16.99 9.32
N VAL A 287 2.03 15.75 9.77
CA VAL A 287 1.95 14.58 8.87
C VAL A 287 0.51 14.07 8.78
N PHE A 288 -0.06 13.57 9.88
CA PHE A 288 -1.41 13.02 9.95
C PHE A 288 -2.49 14.07 10.21
N LYS A 289 -2.29 15.30 9.71
CA LYS A 289 -3.13 16.46 10.00
C LYS A 289 -4.60 16.28 9.62
N TYR A 290 -4.90 15.37 8.69
CA TYR A 290 -6.26 15.07 8.25
C TYR A 290 -6.96 14.00 9.09
N LEU A 291 -6.27 13.23 9.94
CA LEU A 291 -6.91 12.32 10.90
C LEU A 291 -7.44 13.10 12.09
N ASN A 292 -8.52 13.84 11.87
CA ASN A 292 -9.20 14.65 12.87
C ASN A 292 -10.73 14.50 12.73
N GLU A 293 -11.46 14.93 13.75
CA GLU A 293 -12.91 14.78 13.84
C GLU A 293 -13.66 15.45 12.67
N GLN A 294 -13.22 16.65 12.24
CA GLN A 294 -13.86 17.38 11.14
C GLN A 294 -13.77 16.61 9.82
N THR A 295 -12.61 15.99 9.55
CA THR A 295 -12.44 15.13 8.37
C THR A 295 -13.36 13.93 8.44
N ILE A 296 -13.49 13.27 9.59
CA ILE A 296 -14.36 12.11 9.76
C ILE A 296 -15.84 12.48 9.57
N GLN A 297 -16.28 13.59 10.14
CA GLN A 297 -17.65 14.10 9.94
C GLN A 297 -17.92 14.41 8.46
N LYS A 298 -16.93 14.95 7.75
CA LYS A 298 -17.06 15.22 6.30
C LYS A 298 -17.12 13.93 5.48
N ILE A 299 -16.33 12.91 5.80
CA ILE A 299 -16.44 11.60 5.15
C ILE A 299 -17.82 11.00 5.41
N GLU A 300 -18.28 11.01 6.66
CA GLU A 300 -19.62 10.52 7.03
C GLU A 300 -20.75 11.20 6.26
N ALA A 301 -20.65 12.52 6.03
CA ALA A 301 -21.62 13.26 5.25
C ALA A 301 -21.56 12.98 3.73
N LEU A 302 -20.40 12.62 3.20
CA LEU A 302 -20.18 12.38 1.76
C LEU A 302 -20.41 10.92 1.36
N THR A 303 -20.29 9.97 2.28
CA THR A 303 -20.37 8.54 1.99
C THR A 303 -21.82 8.02 2.07
N PRO A 304 -22.41 7.54 0.96
CA PRO A 304 -23.79 7.07 0.96
C PRO A 304 -23.86 5.68 1.61
N THR A 305 -24.44 5.61 2.82
CA THR A 305 -24.54 4.38 3.62
C THR A 305 -25.97 3.89 3.84
N ALA A 306 -26.96 4.64 3.35
CA ALA A 306 -28.38 4.31 3.52
C ALA A 306 -28.76 3.04 2.74
N ALA A 307 -29.59 2.19 3.34
CA ALA A 307 -29.98 0.91 2.73
C ALA A 307 -30.67 1.06 1.36
N ASN A 308 -31.35 2.19 1.15
CA ASN A 308 -32.10 2.53 -0.05
C ASN A 308 -31.29 3.35 -1.08
N THR A 309 -29.98 3.56 -0.89
CA THR A 309 -29.13 4.20 -1.91
C THR A 309 -29.19 3.39 -3.20
N SER A 310 -29.40 4.10 -4.31
CA SER A 310 -29.56 3.51 -5.64
C SER A 310 -28.22 3.04 -6.23
N LEU A 311 -28.27 2.13 -7.21
CA LEU A 311 -27.07 1.68 -7.91
C LEU A 311 -26.37 2.84 -8.64
N GLN A 312 -27.13 3.75 -9.24
CA GLN A 312 -26.59 4.93 -9.94
C GLN A 312 -25.79 5.85 -9.00
N GLU A 313 -26.35 6.19 -7.83
CA GLU A 313 -25.65 7.02 -6.83
C GLU A 313 -24.34 6.36 -6.34
N LEU A 314 -24.33 5.03 -6.21
CA LEU A 314 -23.12 4.30 -5.82
C LEU A 314 -22.06 4.31 -6.93
N ILE A 315 -22.46 4.12 -8.19
CA ILE A 315 -21.57 4.23 -9.36
C ILE A 315 -20.93 5.62 -9.43
N GLU A 316 -21.72 6.67 -9.21
CA GLU A 316 -21.25 8.06 -9.17
C GLU A 316 -20.30 8.31 -8.00
N PHE A 317 -20.62 7.84 -6.80
CA PHE A 317 -19.78 8.00 -5.61
C PHE A 317 -18.37 7.41 -5.79
N PHE A 318 -18.29 6.20 -6.38
CA PHE A 318 -17.00 5.56 -6.65
C PHE A 318 -16.33 6.08 -7.95
N GLU A 319 -17.00 6.97 -8.68
CA GLU A 319 -16.58 7.48 -9.99
C GLU A 319 -16.26 6.35 -10.99
N LEU A 320 -17.06 5.28 -11.03
CA LEU A 320 -16.71 4.05 -11.77
C LEU A 320 -16.78 4.22 -13.30
N GLU A 321 -17.54 5.20 -13.76
CA GLU A 321 -17.73 5.51 -15.18
C GLU A 321 -16.41 5.83 -15.90
N LYS A 322 -15.43 6.41 -15.19
CA LYS A 322 -14.12 6.74 -15.77
C LYS A 322 -13.28 5.52 -16.16
N TYR A 323 -13.65 4.32 -15.70
CA TYR A 323 -12.95 3.07 -15.98
C TYR A 323 -13.64 2.20 -17.03
N ILE A 324 -14.78 2.66 -17.56
CA ILE A 324 -15.53 1.95 -18.60
C ILE A 324 -14.82 2.04 -19.95
N TYR A 325 -14.18 3.17 -20.24
CA TYR A 325 -13.62 3.46 -21.57
C TYR A 325 -12.11 3.26 -21.69
N ASN A 326 -11.46 2.75 -20.63
CA ASN A 326 -10.03 2.49 -20.56
C ASN A 326 -9.69 1.03 -20.87
#